data_AF-A0A7W6RAH5-F1
#
_entry.id   AF-A0A7W6RAH5-F1
#
_cell.length_a   1.000
_cell.length_b   1.000
_cell.length_c   1.000
_cell.angle_alpha   90.00
_cell.angle_beta   90.00
_cell.angle_gamma   90.00
#
_symmetry.space_group_name_H-M   'P 1'
#
loop_
_entity.id
_entity.type
_entity.pdbx_description
1 polymer ?
#
loop_
_entity_poly.entity_id
_entity_poly.type
_entity_poly.pdbx_seq_one_letter_code
_entity_poly.pdbx_strand_id
1 'polypeptide(L)'
;MWKMILGTIVALGTSAIIVIYLDSISEKTAASYRGEGVALEGGWTGTLPTQFKGIWVVGGDCDSEHAPLIVMSNGGYRWRDGPTNWGYARGHYKFDSPASNKLMFRLSKLNSPHDGTPDYIITVSGVQLKKYNLKSRTEVEYEKCPE
;
A
#
# COMPACT_ATOMS: atom_id res chain seq x y z
N MET A 1 -34.72 -42.39 -43.03
CA MET A 1 -34.92 -40.92 -43.12
C MET A 1 -34.94 -40.41 -41.68
N TRP A 2 -33.81 -40.28 -40.97
CA TRP A 2 -32.72 -39.29 -41.04
C TRP A 2 -33.12 -37.83 -40.74
N LYS A 3 -32.48 -37.27 -39.69
CA LYS A 3 -32.39 -35.87 -39.19
C LYS A 3 -33.52 -35.41 -38.25
N MET A 4 -33.31 -34.80 -37.08
CA MET A 4 -32.15 -34.36 -36.27
C MET A 4 -32.70 -34.09 -34.84
N ILE A 5 -32.14 -34.66 -33.76
CA ILE A 5 -31.02 -34.18 -32.92
C ILE A 5 -31.42 -33.17 -31.83
N LEU A 6 -31.32 -33.68 -30.58
CA LEU A 6 -30.89 -33.03 -29.33
C LEU A 6 -31.71 -31.84 -28.78
N GLY A 7 -32.69 -32.19 -27.93
CA GLY A 7 -33.06 -31.36 -26.78
C GLY A 7 -31.98 -31.49 -25.71
N THR A 8 -31.29 -30.40 -25.41
CA THR A 8 -30.16 -30.33 -24.48
C THR A 8 -30.63 -30.59 -23.04
N ILE A 9 -30.05 -31.64 -22.45
CA ILE A 9 -30.06 -31.99 -21.04
C ILE A 9 -29.18 -30.99 -20.26
N VAL A 10 -29.74 -30.45 -19.18
CA VAL A 10 -29.12 -30.03 -17.90
C VAL A 10 -27.79 -29.28 -17.96
N ALA A 11 -27.81 -28.00 -17.57
CA ALA A 11 -26.63 -27.30 -17.06
C ALA A 11 -26.95 -26.48 -15.80
N LEU A 12 -27.58 -27.11 -14.81
CA LEU A 12 -27.50 -26.66 -13.41
C LEU A 12 -26.21 -27.26 -12.82
N GLY A 13 -25.06 -26.77 -13.27
CA GLY A 13 -23.76 -27.32 -12.85
C GLY A 13 -22.58 -26.37 -13.00
N THR A 14 -22.79 -25.15 -13.51
CA THR A 14 -21.71 -24.16 -13.73
C THR A 14 -21.62 -23.10 -12.65
N SER A 15 -22.59 -23.02 -11.73
CA SER A 15 -22.62 -21.99 -10.68
C SER A 15 -21.60 -22.25 -9.56
N ALA A 16 -21.30 -23.50 -9.24
CA ALA A 16 -20.37 -23.83 -8.15
C ALA A 16 -18.89 -23.61 -8.55
N ILE A 17 -18.54 -23.90 -9.81
CA ILE A 17 -17.14 -23.78 -10.28
C ILE A 17 -16.71 -22.30 -10.34
N ILE A 18 -17.62 -21.40 -10.74
CA ILE A 18 -17.34 -19.95 -10.77
C ILE A 18 -17.14 -19.41 -9.34
N VAL A 19 -17.93 -19.87 -8.37
CA VAL A 19 -17.79 -19.46 -6.97
C VAL A 19 -16.45 -19.95 -6.39
N ILE A 20 -16.06 -21.20 -6.64
CA ILE A 20 -14.77 -21.74 -6.17
C ILE A 20 -13.59 -20.98 -6.82
N TYR A 21 -13.69 -20.62 -8.09
CA TYR A 21 -12.64 -19.85 -8.77
C TYR A 21 -12.53 -18.42 -8.22
N LEU A 22 -13.65 -17.74 -7.98
CA LEU A 22 -13.67 -16.42 -7.36
C LEU A 22 -13.16 -16.45 -5.91
N ASP A 23 -13.50 -17.48 -5.15
CA ASP A 23 -13.01 -17.64 -3.77
C ASP A 23 -11.50 -17.91 -3.74
N SER A 24 -10.97 -18.68 -4.70
CA SER A 24 -9.52 -18.90 -4.84
C SER A 24 -8.76 -17.62 -5.22
N ILE A 25 -9.36 -16.72 -6.00
CA ILE A 25 -8.80 -15.41 -6.30
C ILE A 25 -8.89 -14.52 -5.06
N SER A 26 -10.01 -14.56 -4.33
CA SER A 26 -10.20 -13.83 -3.08
C SER A 26 -9.16 -14.24 -2.03
N GLU A 27 -8.92 -15.54 -1.82
CA GLU A 27 -7.91 -16.04 -0.90
C GLU A 27 -6.47 -15.71 -1.33
N LYS A 28 -6.15 -15.78 -2.63
CA LYS A 28 -4.82 -15.36 -3.11
C LYS A 28 -4.59 -13.85 -2.96
N THR A 29 -5.66 -13.05 -3.03
CA THR A 29 -5.59 -11.60 -2.80
C THR A 29 -5.56 -11.28 -1.30
N ALA A 30 -6.29 -12.03 -0.47
CA ALA A 30 -6.36 -11.88 0.97
C ALA A 30 -5.10 -12.40 1.69
N ALA A 31 -4.46 -13.45 1.18
CA ALA A 31 -3.17 -13.94 1.68
C ALA A 31 -2.03 -12.94 1.43
N SER A 32 -2.13 -12.12 0.37
CA SER A 32 -1.23 -10.97 0.19
C SER A 32 -1.50 -9.81 1.16
N TYR A 33 -2.62 -9.89 1.90
CA TYR A 33 -3.15 -8.84 2.78
C TYR A 33 -3.03 -9.16 4.28
N ARG A 34 -2.63 -10.39 4.67
CA ARG A 34 -2.14 -10.63 6.03
C ARG A 34 -0.73 -10.07 6.11
N GLY A 35 -0.58 -8.96 6.83
CA GLY A 35 0.68 -8.26 7.08
C GLY A 35 1.70 -9.04 7.91
N GLU A 36 1.96 -10.30 7.56
CA GLU A 36 3.09 -11.08 8.03
C GLU A 36 4.24 -10.91 7.06
N GLY A 37 5.06 -9.88 7.31
CA GLY A 37 6.54 -9.93 7.30
C GLY A 37 7.32 -10.62 6.18
N VAL A 38 6.74 -11.03 5.05
CA VAL A 38 7.53 -11.68 3.99
C VAL A 38 8.38 -10.62 3.32
N ALA A 39 9.68 -10.64 3.59
CA ALA A 39 10.64 -9.88 2.82
C ALA A 39 10.54 -10.35 1.37
N LEU A 40 10.16 -9.43 0.49
CA LEU A 40 10.25 -9.60 -0.94
C LEU A 40 11.73 -9.61 -1.35
N GLU A 41 12.01 -10.17 -2.53
CA GLU A 41 13.34 -10.11 -3.12
C GLU A 41 13.94 -8.68 -3.09
N GLY A 42 15.23 -8.62 -2.78
CA GLY A 42 15.96 -7.35 -2.69
C GLY A 42 15.76 -6.57 -1.39
N GLY A 43 15.18 -7.19 -0.34
CA GLY A 43 15.05 -6.60 1.00
C GLY A 43 13.89 -5.61 1.13
N TRP A 44 12.90 -5.69 0.23
CA TRP A 44 11.68 -4.90 0.30
C TRP A 44 10.65 -5.59 1.18
N THR A 45 9.86 -4.86 1.95
CA THR A 45 8.87 -5.43 2.87
C THR A 45 7.61 -4.57 2.92
N GLY A 46 6.46 -5.19 3.20
CA GLY A 46 5.23 -4.48 3.53
C GLY A 46 5.21 -3.96 4.97
N THR A 47 6.14 -4.39 5.82
CA THR A 47 6.18 -4.00 7.24
C THR A 47 6.82 -2.64 7.41
N LEU A 48 6.15 -1.75 8.14
CA LEU A 48 6.66 -0.45 8.52
C LEU A 48 7.26 -0.50 9.94
N PRO A 49 8.47 0.03 10.17
CA PRO A 49 9.02 0.16 11.51
C PRO A 49 8.16 1.07 12.40
N THR A 50 8.05 0.74 13.69
CA THR A 50 7.10 1.36 14.62
C THR A 50 7.26 2.87 14.72
N GLN A 51 8.49 3.39 14.70
CA GLN A 51 8.79 4.81 14.78
C GLN A 51 8.18 5.64 13.64
N PHE A 52 7.92 5.04 12.48
CA PHE A 52 7.29 5.72 11.35
C PHE A 52 5.77 5.62 11.37
N LYS A 53 5.17 4.70 12.14
CA LYS A 53 3.72 4.53 12.20
C LYS A 53 3.05 5.74 12.83
N GLY A 54 1.84 6.02 12.35
CA GLY A 54 0.97 7.06 12.90
C GLY A 54 0.64 8.16 11.91
N ILE A 55 0.09 9.24 12.45
CA ILE A 55 -0.37 10.42 11.72
C ILE A 55 0.73 11.48 11.80
N TRP A 56 1.08 12.05 10.65
CA TRP A 56 2.06 13.11 10.52
C TRP A 56 1.46 14.26 9.72
N VAL A 57 1.48 15.47 10.26
CA VAL A 57 0.81 16.64 9.69
C VAL A 57 1.82 17.73 9.33
N VAL A 58 1.59 18.45 8.24
CA VAL A 58 2.43 19.59 7.85
C VAL A 58 2.20 20.73 8.85
N GLY A 59 3.28 21.27 9.41
CA GLY A 59 3.24 22.41 10.34
C GLY A 59 2.69 22.11 11.74
N GLY A 60 2.53 20.85 12.12
CA GLY A 60 2.14 20.45 13.48
C GLY A 60 0.66 20.65 13.85
N ASP A 61 -0.19 21.11 12.93
CA ASP A 61 -1.60 21.41 13.19
C ASP A 61 -2.49 20.15 13.12
N CYS A 62 -2.40 19.33 14.16
CA CYS A 62 -3.10 18.03 14.23
C CYS A 62 -4.62 18.12 14.35
N ASP A 63 -5.14 19.25 14.81
CA ASP A 63 -6.58 19.46 15.01
C ASP A 63 -7.27 20.01 13.75
N SER A 64 -6.49 20.43 12.75
CA SER A 64 -7.02 21.01 11.52
C SER A 64 -7.53 19.97 10.55
N GLU A 65 -8.78 20.14 10.11
CA GLU A 65 -9.39 19.34 9.03
C GLU A 65 -8.79 19.64 7.65
N HIS A 66 -8.05 20.75 7.52
CA HIS A 66 -7.50 21.23 6.26
C HIS A 66 -5.99 21.00 6.15
N ALA A 67 -5.30 20.74 7.26
CA ALA A 67 -3.86 20.57 7.24
C ALA A 67 -3.45 19.34 6.41
N PRO A 68 -2.50 19.46 5.47
CA PRO A 68 -1.99 18.31 4.75
C PRO A 68 -1.37 17.30 5.72
N LEU A 69 -1.69 16.02 5.55
CA LEU A 69 -1.17 14.96 6.42
C LEU A 69 -0.84 13.69 5.65
N ILE A 70 -0.05 12.83 6.29
CA ILE A 70 0.14 11.45 5.90
C ILE A 70 -0.16 10.53 7.08
N VAL A 71 -0.77 9.39 6.80
CA VAL A 71 -0.98 8.31 7.76
C VAL A 71 -0.16 7.12 7.32
N MET A 72 0.93 6.87 8.04
CA MET A 72 1.93 5.86 7.70
C MET A 72 1.55 4.51 8.33
N SER A 73 1.51 3.46 7.52
CA SER A 73 1.04 2.13 7.93
C SER A 73 1.79 1.01 7.20
N ASN A 74 1.51 -0.25 7.53
CA ASN A 74 2.04 -1.36 6.74
C ASN A 74 1.46 -1.32 5.31
N GLY A 75 2.29 -1.61 4.31
CA GLY A 75 1.90 -1.68 2.89
C GLY A 75 1.69 -0.34 2.19
N GLY A 76 1.97 0.79 2.86
CA GLY A 76 1.81 2.11 2.28
C GLY A 76 1.39 3.19 3.26
N TYR A 77 1.08 4.36 2.71
CA TYR A 77 0.55 5.49 3.48
C TYR A 77 -0.65 6.11 2.80
N ARG A 78 -1.61 6.58 3.60
CA ARG A 78 -2.65 7.50 3.14
C ARG A 78 -2.11 8.92 3.20
N TRP A 79 -2.65 9.78 2.35
CA TRP A 79 -2.32 11.21 2.39
C TRP A 79 -3.59 12.02 2.18
N ARG A 80 -3.54 13.25 2.69
CA ARG A 80 -4.55 14.28 2.54
C ARG A 80 -3.83 15.59 2.22
N ASP A 81 -4.29 16.34 1.23
CA ASP A 81 -3.76 17.68 0.90
C ASP A 81 -4.85 18.79 0.98
N GLY A 82 -6.03 18.44 1.50
CA GLY A 82 -7.16 19.33 1.75
C GLY A 82 -8.33 18.55 2.38
N PRO A 83 -9.47 19.19 2.68
CA PRO A 83 -10.56 18.55 3.42
C PRO A 83 -11.15 17.32 2.74
N THR A 84 -11.20 17.31 1.40
CA THR A 84 -11.87 16.26 0.62
C THR A 84 -10.94 15.44 -0.26
N ASN A 85 -9.69 15.87 -0.45
CA ASN A 85 -8.76 15.20 -1.33
C ASN A 85 -7.86 14.24 -0.54
N TRP A 86 -8.12 12.96 -0.76
CA TRP A 86 -7.45 11.85 -0.10
C TRP A 86 -6.90 10.90 -1.14
N GLY A 87 -5.73 10.34 -0.84
CA GLY A 87 -5.16 9.28 -1.64
C GLY A 87 -4.51 8.20 -0.80
N TYR A 88 -4.18 7.11 -1.48
CA TYR A 88 -3.44 5.99 -0.90
C TYR A 88 -2.26 5.64 -1.78
N ALA A 89 -1.06 5.76 -1.23
CA ALA A 89 0.17 5.31 -1.83
C ALA A 89 0.44 3.87 -1.36
N ARG A 90 -0.02 2.89 -2.13
CA ARG A 90 0.31 1.47 -1.91
C ARG A 90 1.77 1.22 -2.32
N GLY A 91 2.52 0.51 -1.50
CA GLY A 91 3.93 0.25 -1.81
C GLY A 91 4.65 -0.64 -0.82
N HIS A 92 5.98 -0.60 -0.90
CA HIS A 92 6.88 -1.39 -0.06
C HIS A 92 7.98 -0.51 0.51
N TYR A 93 8.50 -0.92 1.66
CA TYR A 93 9.58 -0.27 2.39
C TYR A 93 10.87 -1.06 2.26
N LYS A 94 12.00 -0.37 2.33
CA LYS A 94 13.32 -0.99 2.50
C LYS A 94 14.12 -0.16 3.49
N PHE A 95 14.75 -0.81 4.45
CA PHE A 95 15.51 -0.19 5.53
C PHE A 95 16.55 -1.18 6.07
N ASP A 96 17.64 -0.67 6.63
CA ASP A 96 18.76 -1.52 7.07
C ASP A 96 18.47 -2.27 8.36
N SER A 97 17.66 -1.68 9.25
CA SER A 97 17.19 -2.32 10.49
C SER A 97 15.86 -1.74 10.97
N PRO A 98 15.09 -2.44 11.82
CA PRO A 98 13.87 -1.91 12.42
C PRO A 98 14.09 -0.63 13.25
N ALA A 99 15.30 -0.39 13.74
CA ALA A 99 15.67 0.82 14.47
C ALA A 99 16.13 1.98 13.56
N SER A 100 16.13 1.79 12.23
CA SER A 100 16.60 2.81 11.29
C SER A 100 15.73 4.06 11.33
N ASN A 101 16.36 5.24 11.33
CA ASN A 101 15.69 6.53 11.17
C ASN A 101 15.44 6.90 9.70
N LYS A 102 15.83 6.03 8.78
CA LYS A 102 15.68 6.21 7.33
C LYS A 102 15.10 4.96 6.70
N LEU A 103 14.14 5.15 5.82
CA LEU A 103 13.64 4.11 4.93
C LEU A 103 13.52 4.61 3.50
N MET A 104 13.54 3.68 2.58
CA MET A 104 13.21 3.86 1.18
C MET A 104 11.79 3.35 0.95
N PHE A 105 11.01 4.05 0.12
CA PHE A 105 9.66 3.63 -0.26
C PHE A 105 9.53 3.57 -1.77
N ARG A 106 8.92 2.50 -2.28
CA ARG A 106 8.55 2.34 -3.69
C ARG A 106 7.06 2.10 -3.81
N LEU A 107 6.45 2.70 -4.83
CA LEU A 107 5.03 2.51 -5.15
C LEU A 107 4.81 1.17 -5.84
N SER A 108 3.70 0.52 -5.53
CA SER A 108 3.24 -0.65 -6.27
C SER A 108 2.49 -0.17 -7.51
N LYS A 109 3.03 -0.44 -8.71
CA LYS A 109 2.39 -0.14 -9.99
C LYS A 109 1.48 -1.30 -10.39
N LEU A 110 0.21 -1.02 -10.68
CA LEU A 110 -0.78 -2.06 -11.05
C LEU A 110 -0.45 -2.78 -12.36
N ASN A 111 0.12 -2.07 -13.35
CA ASN A 111 0.26 -2.57 -14.73
C ASN A 111 1.70 -2.55 -15.25
N SER A 112 2.70 -2.40 -14.38
CA SER A 112 4.10 -2.37 -14.81
C SER A 112 5.00 -2.93 -13.72
N PRO A 113 5.96 -3.80 -14.06
CA PRO A 113 7.02 -4.19 -13.13
C PRO A 113 7.73 -2.93 -12.63
N HIS A 114 7.91 -2.82 -11.31
CA HIS A 114 8.77 -1.77 -10.78
C HIS A 114 10.22 -2.10 -11.09
N ASP A 115 11.01 -1.11 -11.49
CA ASP A 115 12.45 -1.23 -11.78
C ASP A 115 13.33 -1.53 -10.55
N GLY A 116 12.72 -1.84 -9.40
CA GLY A 116 13.41 -2.09 -8.14
C GLY A 116 13.96 -0.85 -7.42
N THR A 117 13.86 0.35 -8.01
CA THR A 117 14.38 1.59 -7.42
C THR A 117 13.39 2.21 -6.42
N PRO A 118 13.84 3.04 -5.48
CA PRO A 118 12.94 3.80 -4.61
C PRO A 118 12.34 5.03 -5.33
N ASP A 119 11.08 5.34 -5.03
CA ASP A 119 10.43 6.59 -5.43
C ASP A 119 10.66 7.70 -4.38
N TYR A 120 10.75 7.31 -3.10
CA TYR A 120 10.89 8.23 -1.98
C TYR A 120 11.94 7.76 -0.97
N ILE A 121 12.56 8.74 -0.31
CA ILE A 121 13.31 8.54 0.92
C ILE A 121 12.49 9.19 2.05
N ILE A 122 12.26 8.44 3.12
CA ILE A 122 11.53 8.93 4.29
C ILE A 122 12.46 8.82 5.50
N THR A 123 12.61 9.90 6.24
CA THR A 123 13.41 9.96 7.46
C THR A 123 12.58 10.44 8.63
N VAL A 124 12.90 9.95 9.82
CA VAL A 124 12.28 10.38 11.09
C VAL A 124 13.37 10.82 12.05
N SER A 125 13.15 11.93 12.73
CA SER A 125 13.99 12.44 13.80
C SER A 125 13.10 12.99 14.92
N GLY A 126 12.91 12.20 15.98
CA GLY A 126 11.98 12.54 17.06
C GLY A 126 10.54 12.67 16.53
N VAL A 127 9.96 13.86 16.66
CA VAL A 127 8.59 14.17 16.19
C VAL A 127 8.54 14.62 14.73
N GLN A 128 9.67 14.73 14.03
CA GLN A 128 9.70 15.18 12.65
C GLN A 128 9.83 14.01 11.68
N LEU A 129 9.07 14.05 10.59
CA LEU A 129 9.20 13.17 9.44
C LEU A 129 9.49 14.01 8.20
N LYS A 130 10.54 13.67 7.46
CA LYS A 130 10.82 14.25 6.14
C LYS A 130 10.59 13.22 5.06
N LYS A 131 9.86 13.61 4.01
CA LYS A 131 9.60 12.79 2.83
C LYS A 131 10.18 13.48 1.61
N TYR A 132 11.23 12.88 1.05
CA TYR A 132 11.89 13.35 -0.15
C TYR A 132 11.44 12.53 -1.37
N ASN A 133 10.96 13.21 -2.42
CA ASN A 133 10.59 12.59 -3.69
C ASN A 133 11.81 12.59 -4.63
N LEU A 134 12.28 11.39 -4.99
CA LEU A 134 13.49 11.23 -5.81
C LEU A 134 13.30 11.68 -7.26
N LYS A 135 12.07 11.62 -7.78
CA LYS A 135 11.75 12.01 -9.16
C LYS A 135 11.64 13.52 -9.31
N SER A 136 10.89 14.19 -8.43
CA SER A 136 10.70 15.65 -8.48
C SER A 136 11.76 16.45 -7.74
N ARG A 137 12.60 15.80 -6.92
CA ARG A 137 13.60 16.45 -6.04
C ARG A 137 12.98 17.44 -5.06
N THR A 138 11.78 17.13 -4.58
CA THR A 138 11.04 17.95 -3.62
C THR A 138 11.00 17.26 -2.26
N GLU A 139 11.01 18.05 -1.20
CA GLU A 139 10.88 17.59 0.19
C GLU A 139 9.62 18.18 0.83
N VAL A 140 8.97 17.38 1.66
CA VAL A 140 7.90 17.83 2.56
C VAL A 140 8.23 17.38 3.97
N GLU A 141 8.11 18.29 4.92
CA GLU A 141 8.29 18.04 6.34
C GLU A 141 6.93 17.93 7.04
N TYR A 142 6.85 17.00 7.98
CA TYR A 142 5.67 16.71 8.78
C TYR A 142 6.08 16.59 10.25
N GLU A 143 5.13 16.83 11.13
CA GLU A 143 5.25 16.65 12.57
C GLU A 143 4.28 15.58 13.05
N LYS A 144 4.71 14.78 14.02
CA LYS A 144 3.92 13.66 14.54
C LYS A 144 2.77 14.18 15.39
N CYS A 145 1.57 13.70 15.14
CA CYS A 145 0.46 13.95 16.03
C CYS A 145 0.53 13.08 17.28
N PRO A 146 0.14 13.61 18.46
CA PRO A 146 -0.01 12.80 19.65
C PRO A 146 -1.06 11.70 19.38
N GLU A 147 -0.81 10.51 19.92
CA GLU A 147 -1.72 9.36 19.85
C GLU A 147 -2.88 9.48 20.85
#